data_AF-A0A1H0M0C5-F1
#
_entry.id   AF-A0A1H0M0C5-F1
#
_cell.length_a   1.000
_cell.length_b   1.000
_cell.length_c   1.000
_cell.angle_alpha   90.00
_cell.angle_beta   90.00
_cell.angle_gamma   90.00
#
_symmetry.space_group_name_H-M   'P 1'
#
loop_
_entity.id
_entity.type
_entity.pdbx_description
1 polymer ?
#
loop_
_entity_poly.entity_id
_entity_poly.type
_entity_poly.pdbx_seq_one_letter_code
_entity_poly.pdbx_strand_id
1 'polypeptide(L)'
;MKPLRDSPKRPPAARVLGGVLMLQLGLAGMLFWGDLGDGLRLPGFAPRAPGLTEPTRPGDQTRRFQPDRARPGGRPMPEAPLPKRLTLTVVEGGARVLLEGGIMAGDAERIEKQITALKPQPDGVILNSPGGSVSDALRLGRYFRDTDLTTALRSGDICYSACPYLLAAGTSRDVPDDASVGVHQHFFGESTLLPAFVAVGDIQRGQGEVMTYLDQMGIDPLVMQHALVTPPDEIYLLLPEELTRYRFVENADAS
;
A
#
# COMPACT_ATOMS: atom_id res chain seq x y z
N MET A 1 -9.80 51.63 62.48
CA MET A 1 -10.68 51.06 61.43
C MET A 1 -9.97 51.14 60.09
N LYS A 2 -9.73 49.99 59.43
CA LYS A 2 -9.11 49.90 58.10
C LYS A 2 -10.26 49.74 57.08
N PRO A 3 -10.37 50.57 56.03
CA PRO A 3 -11.48 50.42 55.08
C PRO A 3 -11.27 49.14 54.26
N LEU A 4 -12.29 48.28 54.21
CA LEU A 4 -12.34 47.17 53.26
C LEU A 4 -12.38 47.76 51.85
N ARG A 5 -11.39 47.39 51.02
CA ARG A 5 -11.43 47.64 49.58
C ARG A 5 -12.39 46.63 48.95
N ASP A 6 -13.48 47.10 48.37
CA ASP A 6 -14.33 46.29 47.50
C ASP A 6 -13.53 45.85 46.27
N SER A 7 -13.51 44.54 46.03
CA SER A 7 -12.90 43.95 44.83
C SER A 7 -13.68 44.38 43.59
N PRO A 8 -13.03 44.97 42.57
CA PRO A 8 -13.75 45.42 41.38
C PRO A 8 -14.36 44.23 40.63
N LYS A 9 -15.69 44.23 40.49
CA LYS A 9 -16.41 43.25 39.67
C LYS A 9 -15.92 43.38 38.22
N ARG A 10 -15.35 42.30 37.67
CA ARG A 10 -14.86 42.26 36.28
C ARG A 10 -15.96 42.76 35.32
N PRO A 11 -15.63 43.64 34.35
CA PRO A 11 -16.61 44.22 33.45
C PRO A 11 -17.31 43.12 32.63
N PRO A 12 -18.59 43.30 32.27
CA PRO A 12 -19.38 42.27 31.59
C PRO A 12 -18.72 41.79 30.28
N ALA A 13 -18.06 42.68 29.55
CA ALA A 13 -17.28 42.34 28.36
C ALA A 13 -16.14 41.34 28.63
N ALA A 14 -15.44 41.46 29.76
CA ALA A 14 -14.37 40.52 30.12
C ALA A 14 -14.91 39.13 30.48
N ARG A 15 -16.15 39.04 30.97
CA ARG A 15 -16.82 37.76 31.21
C ARG A 15 -17.27 37.09 29.91
N VAL A 16 -17.78 37.87 28.97
CA VAL A 16 -18.16 37.39 27.63
C VAL A 16 -16.93 36.91 26.86
N LEU A 17 -15.86 37.71 26.82
CA LEU A 17 -14.60 37.33 26.17
C LEU A 17 -13.96 36.11 26.83
N GLY A 18 -14.00 36.01 28.15
CA GLY A 18 -13.54 34.81 28.87
C GLY A 18 -14.37 33.56 28.53
N GLY A 19 -15.70 33.72 28.38
CA GLY A 19 -16.59 32.64 27.95
C GLY A 19 -16.31 32.17 26.53
N VAL A 20 -16.10 33.10 25.60
CA VAL A 20 -15.72 32.80 24.20
C VAL A 20 -14.37 32.09 24.15
N LEU A 21 -13.38 32.54 24.92
CA LEU A 21 -12.06 31.89 24.98
C LEU A 21 -12.16 30.45 25.52
N MET A 22 -12.95 30.22 26.56
CA MET A 22 -13.16 28.87 27.10
C MET A 22 -13.87 27.96 26.10
N LEU A 23 -14.85 28.49 25.35
CA LEU A 23 -15.50 27.76 24.26
C LEU A 23 -14.51 27.41 23.14
N GLN A 24 -13.65 28.37 22.74
CA GLN A 24 -12.61 28.17 21.73
C GLN A 24 -11.59 27.11 22.16
N LEU A 25 -11.13 27.15 23.41
CA LEU A 25 -10.23 26.14 23.97
C LEU A 25 -10.90 24.77 24.07
N GLY A 26 -12.20 24.72 24.39
CA GLY A 26 -12.98 23.47 24.40
C GLY A 26 -13.13 22.86 23.01
N LEU A 27 -13.45 23.68 22.00
CA LEU A 27 -13.49 23.26 20.59
C LEU A 27 -12.12 22.80 20.09
N ALA A 28 -11.06 23.53 20.43
CA ALA A 28 -9.68 23.14 20.10
C ALA A 28 -9.29 21.80 20.75
N GLY A 29 -9.64 21.61 22.03
CA GLY A 29 -9.43 20.34 22.73
C GLY A 29 -10.23 19.19 22.14
N MET A 30 -11.48 19.41 21.73
CA MET A 30 -12.32 18.40 21.08
C MET A 30 -11.80 18.01 19.70
N LEU A 31 -11.37 18.98 18.88
CA LEU A 31 -10.73 18.72 17.59
C LEU A 31 -9.41 17.96 17.77
N PHE A 32 -8.59 18.38 18.72
CA PHE A 32 -7.32 17.71 19.02
C PHE A 32 -7.52 16.28 19.53
N TRP A 33 -8.54 16.04 20.38
CA TRP A 33 -8.86 14.71 20.90
C TRP A 33 -9.49 13.80 19.82
N GLY A 34 -10.31 14.36 18.93
CA GLY A 34 -10.82 13.65 17.76
C GLY A 34 -9.70 13.25 16.80
N ASP A 35 -8.76 14.15 16.53
CA ASP A 35 -7.63 13.91 15.62
C ASP A 35 -6.57 12.96 16.20
N LEU A 36 -6.43 12.86 17.53
CA LEU A 36 -5.53 11.90 18.18
C LEU A 36 -5.95 10.43 17.97
N GLY A 37 -7.24 10.19 17.64
CA GLY A 37 -7.76 8.86 17.32
C GLY A 37 -7.55 8.44 15.86
N ASP A 38 -7.60 9.39 14.92
CA ASP A 38 -7.64 9.11 13.47
C ASP A 38 -6.44 9.68 12.67
N GLY A 39 -5.51 10.36 13.33
CA GLY A 39 -4.40 11.07 12.67
C GLY A 39 -4.87 12.35 12.00
N LEU A 40 -4.14 13.45 12.23
CA LEU A 40 -4.49 14.79 11.76
C LEU A 40 -4.65 14.83 10.22
N ARG A 41 -5.89 14.79 9.70
CA ARG A 41 -6.21 14.89 8.27
C ARG A 41 -6.96 16.19 8.01
N LEU A 42 -6.25 17.20 7.51
CA LEU A 42 -6.87 18.41 6.99
C LEU A 42 -7.80 18.05 5.82
N PRO A 43 -9.05 18.57 5.76
CA PRO A 43 -9.92 18.35 4.60
C PRO A 43 -9.29 18.97 3.35
N GLY A 44 -8.74 18.13 2.49
CA GLY A 44 -8.16 18.53 1.22
C GLY A 44 -9.24 18.91 0.20
N PHE A 45 -9.05 20.06 -0.47
CA PHE A 45 -9.90 20.54 -1.58
C PHE A 45 -9.54 19.90 -2.93
N ALA A 46 -8.64 18.92 -2.98
CA ALA A 46 -8.34 18.19 -4.20
C ALA A 46 -9.54 17.31 -4.62
N PRO A 47 -9.87 17.21 -5.92
CA PRO A 47 -10.81 16.20 -6.38
C PRO A 47 -10.26 14.83 -5.95
N ARG A 48 -11.03 14.06 -5.18
CA ARG A 48 -10.67 12.67 -4.87
C ARG A 48 -10.42 11.95 -6.20
N ALA A 49 -9.35 11.16 -6.27
CA ALA A 49 -9.09 10.33 -7.44
C ALA A 49 -10.35 9.56 -7.90
N PRO A 50 -10.48 9.24 -9.19
CA PRO A 50 -11.53 8.37 -9.71
C PRO A 50 -11.64 7.04 -8.95
N GLY A 51 -12.81 6.41 -8.98
CA GLY A 51 -12.97 5.07 -8.40
C GLY A 51 -12.21 4.02 -9.22
N LEU A 52 -11.76 2.94 -8.57
CA LEU A 52 -11.06 1.84 -9.26
C LEU A 52 -11.79 1.32 -10.50
N THR A 53 -13.11 1.41 -10.58
CA THR A 53 -13.91 0.94 -11.73
C THR A 53 -13.81 1.82 -12.97
N GLU A 54 -13.31 3.04 -12.85
CA GLU A 54 -13.23 3.99 -13.97
C GLU A 54 -12.05 3.64 -14.89
N PRO A 55 -12.24 3.61 -16.23
CA PRO A 55 -11.17 3.28 -17.18
C PRO A 55 -9.94 4.15 -16.97
N THR A 56 -8.75 3.55 -17.02
CA THR A 56 -7.48 4.26 -16.93
C THR A 56 -7.04 4.79 -18.30
N ARG A 57 -6.46 5.99 -18.31
CA ARG A 57 -5.84 6.59 -19.50
C ARG A 57 -4.48 7.15 -19.10
N PRO A 58 -3.52 7.28 -20.04
CA PRO A 58 -2.26 7.95 -19.77
C PRO A 58 -2.50 9.33 -19.13
N GLY A 59 -1.90 9.57 -17.95
CA GLY A 59 -2.07 10.79 -17.17
C GLY A 59 -3.25 10.81 -16.19
N ASP A 60 -4.11 9.79 -16.21
CA ASP A 60 -5.21 9.56 -15.27
C ASP A 60 -5.17 8.10 -14.77
N GLN A 61 -4.05 7.73 -14.14
CA GLN A 61 -3.81 6.37 -13.65
C GLN A 61 -4.10 6.21 -12.15
N THR A 62 -4.16 7.32 -11.41
CA THR A 62 -4.39 7.31 -9.97
C THR A 62 -5.85 7.02 -9.65
N ARG A 63 -6.10 6.05 -8.77
CA ARG A 63 -7.45 5.62 -8.36
C ARG A 63 -7.56 5.61 -6.85
N ARG A 64 -8.75 5.83 -6.30
CA ARG A 64 -8.99 5.58 -4.86
C ARG A 64 -8.73 4.13 -4.53
N PHE A 65 -7.84 3.89 -3.58
CA PHE A 65 -7.46 2.55 -3.18
C PHE A 65 -8.31 2.09 -2.00
N GLN A 66 -9.14 1.09 -2.26
CA GLN A 66 -9.82 0.32 -1.22
C GLN A 66 -9.65 -1.16 -1.59
N PRO A 67 -8.86 -1.93 -0.82
CA PRO A 67 -8.56 -3.33 -1.11
C PRO A 67 -9.79 -4.21 -1.39
N ASP A 68 -10.94 -3.86 -0.80
CA ASP A 68 -12.18 -4.64 -0.86
C ASP A 68 -13.15 -4.20 -1.98
N ARG A 69 -12.74 -3.35 -2.94
CA ARG A 69 -13.61 -2.82 -4.01
C ARG A 69 -13.23 -3.30 -5.41
N ALA A 70 -14.21 -3.20 -6.32
CA ALA A 70 -14.11 -3.58 -7.75
C ALA A 70 -12.87 -3.00 -8.46
N ARG A 71 -12.36 -3.76 -9.44
CA ARG A 71 -11.09 -3.54 -10.15
C ARG A 71 -11.26 -2.57 -11.35
N PRO A 72 -10.15 -2.08 -11.95
CA PRO A 72 -10.14 -1.33 -13.22
C PRO A 72 -11.02 -1.95 -14.31
N GLY A 73 -11.70 -1.08 -15.06
CA GLY A 73 -12.62 -1.50 -16.13
C GLY A 73 -13.99 -2.00 -15.62
N GLY A 74 -14.36 -1.70 -14.38
CA GLY A 74 -15.68 -2.00 -13.83
C GLY A 74 -15.92 -3.48 -13.51
N ARG A 75 -14.86 -4.30 -13.51
CA ARG A 75 -14.96 -5.73 -13.21
C ARG A 75 -15.08 -5.91 -11.69
N PRO A 76 -16.14 -6.59 -11.21
CA PRO A 76 -16.28 -6.84 -9.78
C PRO A 76 -15.09 -7.64 -9.26
N MET A 77 -14.68 -7.37 -8.01
CA MET A 77 -13.78 -8.29 -7.29
C MET A 77 -14.44 -9.69 -7.23
N PRO A 78 -13.66 -10.76 -7.01
CA PRO A 78 -14.22 -12.08 -6.73
C PRO A 78 -15.33 -11.98 -5.69
N GLU A 79 -16.39 -12.79 -5.83
CA GLU A 79 -17.57 -12.76 -4.94
C GLU A 79 -17.20 -12.95 -3.46
N ALA A 80 -16.10 -13.68 -3.21
CA ALA A 80 -15.48 -13.76 -1.90
C ALA A 80 -14.38 -12.69 -1.76
N PRO A 81 -14.38 -11.89 -0.68
CA PRO A 81 -13.26 -11.01 -0.35
C PRO A 81 -11.96 -11.80 -0.29
N LEU A 82 -10.87 -11.19 -0.74
CA LEU A 82 -9.55 -11.80 -0.59
C LEU A 82 -9.25 -12.07 0.89
N PRO A 83 -8.58 -13.18 1.23
CA PRO A 83 -8.21 -13.46 2.60
C PRO A 83 -7.42 -12.29 3.23
N LYS A 84 -7.68 -11.98 4.49
CA LYS A 84 -6.93 -10.93 5.22
C LYS A 84 -5.43 -11.22 5.32
N ARG A 85 -5.05 -12.50 5.20
CA ARG A 85 -3.67 -12.99 5.31
C ARG A 85 -3.35 -13.87 4.12
N LEU A 86 -2.09 -13.88 3.69
CA LEU A 86 -1.66 -14.55 2.47
C LEU A 86 -1.90 -16.05 2.59
N THR A 87 -2.72 -16.62 1.72
CA THR A 87 -2.99 -18.05 1.68
C THR A 87 -2.23 -18.68 0.53
N LEU A 88 -1.75 -19.91 0.72
CA LEU A 88 -1.14 -20.72 -0.33
C LEU A 88 -2.10 -21.84 -0.72
N THR A 89 -2.38 -21.94 -2.02
CA THR A 89 -3.13 -23.04 -2.61
C THR A 89 -2.30 -23.67 -3.71
N VAL A 90 -2.15 -24.99 -3.72
CA VAL A 90 -1.49 -25.70 -4.81
C VAL A 90 -2.42 -25.76 -6.02
N VAL A 91 -1.94 -25.34 -7.18
CA VAL A 91 -2.71 -25.27 -8.43
C VAL A 91 -1.95 -25.97 -9.57
N GLU A 92 -2.57 -26.10 -10.73
CA GLU A 92 -1.95 -26.69 -11.93
C GLU A 92 -1.31 -28.07 -11.66
N GLY A 93 -1.99 -28.90 -10.86
CA GLY A 93 -1.52 -30.25 -10.53
C GLY A 93 -0.25 -30.31 -9.69
N GLY A 94 0.16 -29.20 -9.06
CA GLY A 94 1.41 -29.12 -8.28
C GLY A 94 2.53 -28.33 -8.94
N ALA A 95 2.37 -27.95 -10.21
CA ALA A 95 3.37 -27.15 -10.92
C ALA A 95 3.49 -25.73 -10.33
N ARG A 96 2.38 -25.14 -9.88
CA ARG A 96 2.37 -23.78 -9.33
C ARG A 96 1.64 -23.68 -8.01
N VAL A 97 1.93 -22.61 -7.28
CA VAL A 97 1.19 -22.21 -6.09
C VAL A 97 0.48 -20.87 -6.33
N LEU A 98 -0.79 -20.77 -5.94
CA LEU A 98 -1.51 -19.52 -5.86
C LEU A 98 -1.30 -18.91 -4.47
N LEU A 99 -0.81 -17.67 -4.44
CA LEU A 99 -0.74 -16.84 -3.25
C LEU A 99 -1.81 -15.76 -3.31
N GLU A 100 -2.79 -15.87 -2.42
CA GLU A 100 -3.97 -15.00 -2.42
C GLU A 100 -4.21 -14.36 -1.05
N GLY A 101 -4.43 -13.05 -1.03
CA GLY A 101 -4.76 -12.28 0.18
C GLY A 101 -3.70 -11.27 0.63
N GLY A 102 -3.94 -10.66 1.79
CA GLY A 102 -3.08 -9.62 2.37
C GLY A 102 -1.74 -10.17 2.87
N ILE A 103 -0.63 -9.50 2.56
CA ILE A 103 0.71 -9.89 3.02
C ILE A 103 0.88 -9.36 4.45
N MET A 104 0.96 -10.25 5.45
CA MET A 104 1.04 -9.86 6.86
C MET A 104 2.40 -10.20 7.46
N ALA A 105 2.73 -9.55 8.58
CA ALA A 105 3.94 -9.82 9.35
C ALA A 105 4.11 -11.32 9.66
N GLY A 106 5.24 -11.90 9.23
CA GLY A 106 5.56 -13.32 9.42
C GLY A 106 5.07 -14.24 8.29
N ASP A 107 4.44 -13.70 7.24
CA ASP A 107 4.04 -14.49 6.09
C ASP A 107 5.23 -14.97 5.26
N ALA A 108 6.35 -14.23 5.23
CA ALA A 108 7.52 -14.66 4.48
C ALA A 108 8.02 -16.04 4.95
N GLU A 109 8.32 -16.18 6.24
CA GLU A 109 8.78 -17.45 6.82
C GLU A 109 7.74 -18.56 6.71
N ARG A 110 6.45 -18.23 6.89
CA ARG A 110 5.37 -19.23 6.85
C ARG A 110 5.17 -19.78 5.44
N ILE A 111 5.11 -18.91 4.43
CA ILE A 111 4.91 -19.31 3.03
C ILE A 111 6.14 -20.05 2.50
N GLU A 112 7.35 -19.58 2.82
CA GLU A 112 8.62 -20.26 2.49
C GLU A 112 8.62 -21.72 2.98
N LYS A 113 8.25 -21.95 4.25
CA LYS A 113 8.12 -23.31 4.81
C LYS A 113 7.05 -24.14 4.10
N GLN A 114 5.92 -23.53 3.72
CA GLN A 114 4.86 -24.23 3.00
C GLN A 114 5.32 -24.67 1.61
N ILE A 115 5.96 -23.79 0.83
CA ILE A 115 6.50 -24.12 -0.50
C ILE A 115 7.56 -25.21 -0.39
N THR A 116 8.51 -25.06 0.54
CA THR A 116 9.60 -26.04 0.76
C THR A 116 9.06 -27.44 1.11
N ALA A 117 7.89 -27.54 1.77
CA ALA A 117 7.28 -28.81 2.13
C ALA A 117 6.58 -29.52 0.95
N LEU A 118 6.35 -28.84 -0.18
CA LEU A 118 5.66 -29.41 -1.34
C LEU A 118 6.52 -30.43 -2.09
N LYS A 119 5.86 -31.45 -2.63
CA LYS A 119 6.45 -32.48 -3.49
C LYS A 119 5.45 -32.82 -4.62
N PRO A 120 5.80 -32.60 -5.90
CA PRO A 120 7.02 -31.95 -6.40
C PRO A 120 7.14 -30.48 -5.95
N GLN A 121 8.34 -29.91 -6.08
CA GLN A 121 8.53 -28.47 -5.90
C GLN A 121 7.85 -27.73 -7.06
N PRO A 122 7.10 -26.64 -6.79
CA PRO A 122 6.52 -25.83 -7.84
C PRO A 122 7.62 -25.10 -8.63
N ASP A 123 7.34 -24.77 -9.88
CA ASP A 123 8.19 -23.94 -10.75
C ASP A 123 7.71 -22.48 -10.83
N GLY A 124 6.56 -22.17 -10.21
CA GLY A 124 5.97 -20.85 -10.29
C GLY A 124 4.97 -20.49 -9.21
N VAL A 125 4.75 -19.18 -9.09
CA VAL A 125 3.84 -18.55 -8.14
C VAL A 125 2.84 -17.68 -8.89
N ILE A 126 1.55 -17.91 -8.67
CA ILE A 126 0.49 -17.03 -9.13
C ILE A 126 0.12 -16.08 -8.00
N LEU A 127 0.01 -14.78 -8.29
CA LEU A 127 -0.23 -13.73 -7.29
C LEU A 127 -1.61 -13.10 -7.45
N ASN A 128 -2.35 -12.98 -6.34
CA ASN A 128 -3.59 -12.21 -6.25
C ASN A 128 -3.67 -11.51 -4.89
N SER A 129 -3.13 -10.30 -4.78
CA SER A 129 -2.93 -9.65 -3.48
C SER A 129 -3.15 -8.14 -3.53
N PRO A 130 -3.84 -7.57 -2.51
CA PRO A 130 -3.90 -6.12 -2.30
C PRO A 130 -2.59 -5.56 -1.69
N GLY A 131 -1.60 -6.42 -1.41
CA GLY A 131 -0.34 -6.07 -0.76
C GLY A 131 -0.42 -6.17 0.76
N GLY A 132 0.40 -5.37 1.46
CA GLY A 132 0.53 -5.40 2.91
C GLY A 132 1.96 -5.10 3.36
N SER A 133 2.53 -5.95 4.20
CA SER A 133 3.90 -5.87 4.73
C SER A 133 4.94 -5.86 3.62
N VAL A 134 5.63 -4.73 3.45
CA VAL A 134 6.75 -4.60 2.50
C VAL A 134 7.91 -5.49 2.90
N SER A 135 8.27 -5.55 4.19
CA SER A 135 9.39 -6.37 4.66
C SER A 135 9.18 -7.86 4.38
N ASP A 136 7.95 -8.38 4.56
CA ASP A 136 7.63 -9.75 4.20
C ASP A 136 7.63 -9.97 2.68
N ALA A 137 7.12 -9.01 1.90
CA ALA A 137 7.14 -9.11 0.44
C ALA A 137 8.59 -9.16 -0.11
N LEU A 138 9.48 -8.29 0.37
CA LEU A 138 10.89 -8.28 -0.07
C LEU A 138 11.62 -9.56 0.34
N ARG A 139 11.40 -10.06 1.57
CA ARG A 139 12.01 -11.31 2.05
C ARG A 139 11.51 -12.52 1.25
N LEU A 140 10.20 -12.64 1.09
CA LEU A 140 9.61 -13.76 0.35
C LEU A 140 9.97 -13.71 -1.13
N GLY A 141 10.04 -12.52 -1.73
CA GLY A 141 10.50 -12.37 -3.11
C GLY A 141 11.98 -12.73 -3.28
N ARG A 142 12.86 -12.41 -2.33
CA ARG A 142 14.25 -12.93 -2.37
C ARG A 142 14.28 -14.46 -2.44
N TYR A 143 13.45 -15.13 -1.62
CA TYR A 143 13.29 -16.58 -1.71
C TYR A 143 12.78 -17.05 -3.09
N PHE A 144 11.79 -16.38 -3.70
CA PHE A 144 11.34 -16.73 -5.06
C PHE A 144 12.46 -16.65 -6.07
N ARG A 145 13.26 -15.58 -6.02
CA ARG A 145 14.41 -15.41 -6.92
C ARG A 145 15.48 -16.47 -6.67
N ASP A 146 15.82 -16.74 -5.43
CA ASP A 146 16.88 -17.69 -5.04
C ASP A 146 16.51 -19.15 -5.38
N THR A 147 15.21 -19.43 -5.58
CA THR A 147 14.69 -20.75 -5.95
C THR A 147 14.20 -20.83 -7.40
N ASP A 148 14.59 -19.85 -8.22
CA ASP A 148 14.27 -19.76 -9.65
C ASP A 148 12.77 -19.79 -9.99
N LEU A 149 11.89 -19.42 -9.05
CA LEU A 149 10.45 -19.44 -9.26
C LEU A 149 10.02 -18.36 -10.28
N THR A 150 9.14 -18.76 -11.20
CA THR A 150 8.41 -17.82 -12.06
C THR A 150 7.28 -17.15 -11.28
N THR A 151 6.84 -15.97 -11.71
CA THR A 151 5.70 -15.27 -11.11
C THR A 151 4.69 -14.89 -12.18
N ALA A 152 3.40 -15.02 -11.88
CA ALA A 152 2.35 -14.66 -12.82
C ALA A 152 1.13 -14.07 -12.11
N LEU A 153 0.29 -13.37 -12.87
CA LEU A 153 -1.09 -13.05 -12.50
C LEU A 153 -2.03 -13.87 -13.39
N ARG A 154 -3.20 -14.27 -12.88
CA ARG A 154 -4.28 -14.77 -13.77
C ARG A 154 -5.04 -13.60 -14.35
N SER A 155 -5.80 -13.89 -15.40
CA SER A 155 -6.75 -12.93 -15.96
C SER A 155 -7.63 -12.33 -14.87
N GLY A 156 -7.66 -11.00 -14.84
CA GLY A 156 -8.39 -10.23 -13.85
C GLY A 156 -7.72 -10.06 -12.49
N ASP A 157 -6.69 -10.83 -12.10
CA ASP A 157 -6.06 -10.75 -10.77
C ASP A 157 -5.43 -9.38 -10.49
N ILE A 158 -5.25 -9.07 -9.20
CA ILE A 158 -4.61 -7.82 -8.77
C ILE A 158 -3.29 -8.08 -8.06
N CYS A 159 -2.36 -7.15 -8.23
CA CYS A 159 -1.12 -7.10 -7.49
C CYS A 159 -0.80 -5.66 -7.12
N TYR A 160 -1.28 -5.25 -5.95
CA TYR A 160 -1.20 -3.87 -5.48
C TYR A 160 -0.24 -3.71 -4.30
N SER A 161 0.20 -2.46 -4.08
CA SER A 161 0.97 -2.06 -2.91
C SER A 161 2.28 -2.83 -2.78
N ALA A 162 2.41 -3.77 -1.85
CA ALA A 162 3.62 -4.57 -1.65
C ALA A 162 3.70 -5.80 -2.58
N CYS A 163 2.59 -6.21 -3.20
CA CYS A 163 2.57 -7.35 -4.11
C CYS A 163 3.52 -7.20 -5.32
N PRO A 164 3.64 -6.02 -5.98
CA PRO A 164 4.58 -5.83 -7.08
C PRO A 164 6.03 -6.24 -6.75
N TYR A 165 6.44 -6.21 -5.48
CA TYR A 165 7.76 -6.71 -5.08
C TYR A 165 7.86 -8.23 -5.23
N LEU A 166 6.81 -8.98 -4.87
CA LEU A 166 6.75 -10.42 -5.13
C LEU A 166 6.74 -10.72 -6.64
N LEU A 167 5.99 -9.94 -7.42
CA LEU A 167 5.97 -10.08 -8.88
C LEU A 167 7.34 -9.81 -9.49
N ALA A 168 8.04 -8.76 -9.03
CA ALA A 168 9.39 -8.43 -9.50
C ALA A 168 10.38 -9.59 -9.29
N ALA A 169 10.21 -10.37 -8.23
CA ALA A 169 11.14 -11.44 -7.89
C ALA A 169 11.21 -12.58 -8.89
N GLY A 170 10.16 -12.80 -9.69
CA GLY A 170 10.14 -13.90 -10.65
C GLY A 170 11.29 -13.84 -11.64
N THR A 171 11.85 -15.02 -11.96
CA THR A 171 12.84 -15.20 -13.04
C THR A 171 12.22 -14.88 -14.41
N SER A 172 10.95 -15.22 -14.56
CA SER A 172 10.05 -14.77 -15.63
C SER A 172 8.73 -14.28 -15.02
N ARG A 173 8.07 -13.34 -15.71
CA ARG A 173 6.89 -12.61 -15.23
C ARG A 173 5.83 -12.57 -16.32
N ASP A 174 4.64 -13.06 -15.99
CA ASP A 174 3.48 -13.01 -16.87
C ASP A 174 2.35 -12.18 -16.25
N VAL A 175 1.87 -11.18 -16.99
CA VAL A 175 0.81 -10.27 -16.55
C VAL A 175 -0.19 -10.12 -17.69
N PRO A 176 -1.36 -10.78 -17.61
CA PRO A 176 -2.41 -10.63 -18.61
C PRO A 176 -2.90 -9.18 -18.73
N ASP A 177 -3.35 -8.77 -19.93
CA ASP A 177 -3.81 -7.40 -20.22
C ASP A 177 -4.94 -6.89 -19.30
N ASP A 178 -5.71 -7.81 -18.73
CA ASP A 178 -6.83 -7.51 -17.85
C ASP A 178 -6.54 -7.73 -16.36
N ALA A 179 -5.31 -8.15 -16.02
CA ALA A 179 -4.80 -8.10 -14.67
C ALA A 179 -4.33 -6.67 -14.34
N SER A 180 -4.15 -6.38 -13.05
CA SER A 180 -3.79 -5.02 -12.64
C SER A 180 -2.67 -4.99 -11.62
N VAL A 181 -1.64 -4.20 -11.93
CA VAL A 181 -0.49 -3.95 -11.06
C VAL A 181 -0.50 -2.48 -10.68
N GLY A 182 -0.28 -2.20 -9.40
CA GLY A 182 -0.44 -0.85 -8.88
C GLY A 182 0.49 -0.56 -7.71
N VAL A 183 0.99 0.67 -7.69
CA VAL A 183 1.96 1.15 -6.70
C VAL A 183 1.47 2.42 -6.02
N HIS A 184 1.84 2.61 -4.76
CA HIS A 184 1.58 3.81 -3.97
C HIS A 184 2.59 3.87 -2.83
N GLN A 185 2.52 4.91 -1.99
CA GLN A 185 3.51 5.06 -0.93
C GLN A 185 3.36 3.95 0.12
N HIS A 186 4.49 3.42 0.58
CA HIS A 186 4.53 2.45 1.67
C HIS A 186 5.23 3.04 2.88
N PHE A 187 4.69 2.73 4.06
CA PHE A 187 5.34 3.01 5.33
C PHE A 187 5.89 1.71 5.91
N PHE A 188 7.19 1.72 6.26
CA PHE A 188 7.82 0.61 6.97
C PHE A 188 7.45 0.69 8.45
N GLY A 189 6.59 -0.23 8.88
CA GLY A 189 6.25 -0.39 10.29
C GLY A 189 5.09 0.51 10.75
N GLU A 190 4.04 -0.13 11.26
CA GLU A 190 3.04 0.55 12.08
C GLU A 190 3.71 1.02 13.38
N SER A 191 4.13 2.27 13.42
CA SER A 191 4.31 2.98 14.68
C SER A 191 3.85 4.41 14.48
N THR A 192 2.53 4.56 14.51
CA THR A 192 1.80 5.83 14.70
C THR A 192 2.19 6.59 15.97
N LEU A 193 3.15 6.07 16.76
CA LEU A 193 3.62 6.63 18.02
C LEU A 193 5.00 7.30 17.93
N LEU A 194 5.73 7.17 16.82
CA LEU A 194 7.06 7.79 16.70
C LEU A 194 6.95 9.23 16.19
N PRO A 195 7.73 10.18 16.76
CA PRO A 195 7.80 11.54 16.22
C PRO A 195 8.15 11.51 14.74
N ALA A 196 7.48 12.34 13.94
CA ALA A 196 7.62 12.35 12.47
C ALA A 196 9.09 12.41 11.99
N PHE A 197 9.97 13.10 12.73
CA PHE A 197 11.39 13.20 12.38
C PHE A 197 12.19 11.89 12.55
N VAL A 198 11.79 11.02 13.49
CA VAL A 198 12.38 9.67 13.65
C VAL A 198 11.97 8.79 12.48
N ALA A 199 10.71 8.92 12.03
CA ALA A 199 10.21 8.21 10.88
C ALA A 199 10.90 8.60 9.56
N VAL A 200 11.37 9.86 9.37
CA VAL A 200 11.96 10.28 8.09
C VAL A 200 13.22 9.49 7.73
N GLY A 201 14.14 9.29 8.68
CA GLY A 201 15.39 8.56 8.42
C GLY A 201 15.17 7.08 8.11
N ASP A 202 14.21 6.44 8.79
CA ASP A 202 13.81 5.05 8.54
C ASP A 202 13.07 4.92 7.20
N ILE A 203 12.22 5.89 6.84
CA ILE A 203 11.56 5.95 5.53
C ILE A 203 12.61 6.02 4.41
N GLN A 204 13.58 6.94 4.50
CA GLN A 204 14.61 7.09 3.46
C GLN A 204 15.44 5.81 3.28
N ARG A 205 15.83 5.15 4.38
CA ARG A 205 16.52 3.86 4.33
C ARG A 205 15.65 2.78 3.70
N GLY A 206 14.38 2.70 4.08
CA GLY A 206 13.43 1.75 3.49
C GLY A 206 13.22 1.96 1.99
N GLN A 207 13.14 3.21 1.52
CA GLN A 207 13.06 3.50 0.09
C GLN A 207 14.34 3.06 -0.64
N GLY A 208 15.52 3.29 -0.05
CA GLY A 208 16.79 2.81 -0.59
C GLY A 208 16.85 1.27 -0.69
N GLU A 209 16.33 0.56 0.31
CA GLU A 209 16.22 -0.91 0.28
C GLU A 209 15.33 -1.38 -0.88
N VAL A 210 14.17 -0.75 -1.06
CA VAL A 210 13.24 -1.09 -2.15
C VAL A 210 13.86 -0.82 -3.52
N MET A 211 14.50 0.35 -3.71
CA MET A 211 15.17 0.66 -4.98
C MET A 211 16.27 -0.35 -5.30
N THR A 212 17.07 -0.74 -4.30
CA THR A 212 18.10 -1.77 -4.44
C THR A 212 17.50 -3.13 -4.78
N TYR A 213 16.40 -3.49 -4.11
CA TYR A 213 15.68 -4.73 -4.39
C TYR A 213 15.14 -4.77 -5.81
N LEU A 214 14.47 -3.71 -6.27
CA LEU A 214 13.93 -3.63 -7.63
C LEU A 214 15.04 -3.77 -8.67
N ASP A 215 16.17 -3.08 -8.49
CA ASP A 215 17.34 -3.19 -9.35
C ASP A 215 17.90 -4.62 -9.40
N GLN A 216 18.06 -5.27 -8.23
CA GLN A 216 18.49 -6.67 -8.13
C GLN A 216 17.53 -7.64 -8.82
N MET A 217 16.24 -7.33 -8.81
CA MET A 217 15.22 -8.11 -9.51
C MET A 217 15.16 -7.79 -11.02
N GLY A 218 15.89 -6.78 -11.50
CA GLY A 218 15.90 -6.35 -12.90
C GLY A 218 14.77 -5.39 -13.27
N ILE A 219 14.03 -4.86 -12.28
CA ILE A 219 13.02 -3.81 -12.46
C ILE A 219 13.70 -2.46 -12.50
N ASP A 220 13.19 -1.53 -13.30
CA ASP A 220 13.65 -0.14 -13.27
C ASP A 220 13.18 0.55 -11.98
N PRO A 221 14.09 1.01 -11.09
CA PRO A 221 13.70 1.68 -9.87
C PRO A 221 12.92 2.98 -10.10
N LEU A 222 12.91 3.55 -11.32
CA LEU A 222 12.09 4.72 -11.65
C LEU A 222 10.59 4.47 -11.49
N VAL A 223 10.10 3.23 -11.43
CA VAL A 223 8.70 2.95 -11.05
C VAL A 223 8.34 3.58 -9.69
N MET A 224 9.33 3.73 -8.79
CA MET A 224 9.16 4.35 -7.49
C MET A 224 8.69 5.81 -7.57
N GLN A 225 8.91 6.51 -8.69
CA GLN A 225 8.39 7.87 -8.85
C GLN A 225 6.86 7.90 -8.72
N HIS A 226 6.17 6.88 -9.21
CA HIS A 226 4.72 6.76 -9.14
C HIS A 226 4.27 6.33 -7.75
N ALA A 227 5.00 5.38 -7.15
CA ALA A 227 4.74 4.92 -5.79
C ALA A 227 4.83 6.09 -4.78
N LEU A 228 5.93 6.82 -4.78
CA LEU A 228 6.24 7.86 -3.79
C LEU A 228 5.32 9.07 -3.84
N VAL A 229 4.75 9.40 -5.00
CA VAL A 229 3.85 10.55 -5.16
C VAL A 229 2.39 10.20 -4.96
N THR A 230 2.05 8.91 -4.86
CA THR A 230 0.66 8.46 -4.72
C THR A 230 0.30 8.26 -3.23
N PRO A 231 -0.75 8.93 -2.71
CA PRO A 231 -1.28 8.77 -1.35
C PRO A 231 -1.58 7.32 -0.94
N PRO A 232 -1.56 6.95 0.36
CA PRO A 232 -1.84 5.59 0.81
C PRO A 232 -3.28 5.13 0.56
N ASP A 233 -4.19 6.09 0.43
CA ASP A 233 -5.61 5.91 0.11
C ASP A 233 -5.88 5.97 -1.40
N GLU A 234 -4.81 6.03 -2.20
CA GLU A 234 -4.83 5.99 -3.66
C GLU A 234 -3.86 4.94 -4.20
N ILE A 235 -4.00 4.58 -5.47
CA ILE A 235 -3.13 3.62 -6.15
C ILE A 235 -2.88 4.12 -7.57
N TYR A 236 -1.61 4.14 -7.98
CA TYR A 236 -1.23 4.39 -9.35
C TYR A 236 -1.19 3.07 -10.09
N LEU A 237 -2.05 2.93 -11.08
CA LEU A 237 -2.14 1.72 -11.89
C LEU A 237 -1.16 1.80 -13.04
N LEU A 238 -0.28 0.81 -13.14
CA LEU A 238 0.67 0.73 -14.24
C LEU A 238 -0.09 0.35 -15.52
N LEU A 239 0.11 1.13 -16.58
CA LEU A 239 -0.37 0.78 -17.91
C LEU A 239 0.48 -0.35 -18.51
N PRO A 240 -0.02 -1.10 -19.51
CA PRO A 240 0.76 -2.12 -20.20
C PRO A 240 2.12 -1.61 -20.69
N GLU A 241 2.16 -0.39 -21.24
CA GLU A 241 3.41 0.21 -21.73
C GLU A 241 4.37 0.54 -20.58
N GLU A 242 3.86 0.84 -19.39
CA GLU A 242 4.67 1.09 -18.20
C GLU A 242 5.19 -0.20 -17.56
N LEU A 243 4.41 -1.29 -17.57
CA LEU A 243 4.87 -2.61 -17.16
C LEU A 243 6.09 -3.03 -17.98
N THR A 244 6.02 -2.82 -19.30
CA THR A 244 7.14 -3.06 -20.21
C THR A 244 8.29 -2.09 -19.97
N ARG A 245 8.02 -0.78 -19.89
CA ARG A 245 9.04 0.26 -19.65
C ARG A 245 9.83 0.02 -18.37
N TYR A 246 9.17 -0.38 -17.30
CA TYR A 246 9.79 -0.67 -16.00
C TYR A 246 10.28 -2.12 -15.87
N ARG A 247 10.15 -2.93 -16.93
CA ARG A 247 10.63 -4.32 -17.01
C ARG A 247 9.91 -5.30 -16.09
N PHE A 248 8.66 -5.03 -15.73
CA PHE A 248 7.80 -6.02 -15.09
C PHE A 248 7.44 -7.18 -16.01
N VAL A 249 7.36 -6.93 -17.31
CA VAL A 249 7.18 -7.97 -18.34
C VAL A 249 8.19 -7.76 -19.45
N GLU A 250 8.51 -8.83 -20.17
CA GLU A 250 9.38 -8.73 -21.34
C GLU A 250 8.68 -8.00 -22.49
N ASN A 251 9.46 -7.33 -23.34
CA ASN A 251 8.92 -6.71 -24.55
C ASN A 251 8.38 -7.82 -25.48
N ALA A 252 7.08 -7.86 -25.71
CA ALA A 252 6.47 -8.76 -26.70
C ALA A 252 6.99 -8.50 -28.14
N ASP A 253 7.62 -7.34 -28.39
CA ASP A 253 8.17 -6.94 -29.69
C ASP A 253 9.60 -7.45 -29.96
N ALA A 254 10.15 -8.35 -29.13
CA ALA A 254 11.50 -8.91 -29.28
C ALA A 254 11.54 -10.34 -29.86
N SER A 255 10.56 -10.71 -30.68
CA SER A 255 10.52 -11.99 -31.43
C SER A 255 10.49 -11.78 -32.93
#